data_AF-D7B6U7-F1
#
_entry.id   AF-D7B6U7-F1
#
_cell.length_a   1.000
_cell.length_b   1.000
_cell.length_c   1.000
_cell.angle_alpha   90.00
_cell.angle_beta   90.00
_cell.angle_gamma   90.00
#
_symmetry.space_group_name_H-M   'P 1'
#
loop_
_entity.id
_entity.type
_entity.pdbx_description
1 polymer ?
#
loop_
_entity_poly.entity_id
_entity_poly.type
_entity_poly.pdbx_seq_one_letter_code
_entity_poly.pdbx_strand_id
1 'polypeptide(L)' 'MSIWTSDNRSGQVREALTMLLSQGVIDDFRIRPDEEFPFRVTVPAGVVPMTEHQAAHFALGAAVSHFGRLARGGNGS' A
#
# COMPACT_ATOMS: atom_id res chain seq x y z
N MET A 1 18.18 -13.83 -16.66
CA MET A 1 18.81 -12.68 -15.98
C MET A 1 17.69 -11.75 -15.50
N SER A 2 17.24 -11.87 -14.24
CA SER A 2 16.18 -11.00 -13.66
C SER A 2 16.20 -11.01 -12.11
N ILE A 3 17.39 -10.96 -11.51
CA ILE A 3 17.54 -10.92 -10.04
C ILE A 3 17.38 -9.50 -9.46
N TRP A 4 17.35 -8.46 -10.30
CA TRP A 4 17.39 -7.06 -9.86
C TRP A 4 16.02 -6.36 -9.88
N THR A 5 15.02 -6.92 -10.57
CA THR A 5 13.71 -6.27 -10.74
C THR A 5 12.78 -6.50 -9.55
N SER A 6 12.90 -7.66 -8.88
CA SER A 6 12.05 -8.01 -7.73
C SER A 6 12.38 -7.17 -6.51
N ASP A 7 13.68 -6.90 -6.27
CA ASP A 7 14.14 -6.15 -5.10
C ASP A 7 13.70 -4.67 -5.18
N ASN A 8 13.80 -4.09 -6.38
CA ASN A 8 13.34 -2.73 -6.64
C ASN A 8 11.81 -2.59 -6.51
N ARG A 9 11.05 -3.58 -6.98
CA ARG A 9 9.59 -3.53 -6.95
C ARG A 9 9.05 -3.67 -5.52
N SER A 10 9.61 -4.56 -4.71
CA SER A 10 9.20 -4.73 -3.32
C SER A 10 9.58 -3.50 -2.48
N GLY A 11 10.72 -2.88 -2.78
CA GLY A 11 11.09 -1.57 -2.25
C GLY A 11 10.06 -0.49 -2.60
N GLN A 12 9.65 -0.38 -3.86
CA GLN A 12 8.64 0.59 -4.28
C GLN A 12 7.28 0.38 -3.61
N VAL A 13 6.85 -0.88 -3.45
CA VAL A 13 5.60 -1.19 -2.74
C VAL A 13 5.69 -0.79 -1.27
N ARG A 14 6.83 -1.07 -0.61
CA ARG A 14 7.08 -0.61 0.77
C ARG A 14 6.98 0.91 0.86
N GLU A 15 7.66 1.65 0.00
CA GLU A 15 7.63 3.12 0.03
C GLU A 15 6.21 3.68 -0.16
N ALA A 16 5.45 3.09 -1.10
CA ALA A 16 4.07 3.48 -1.32
C ALA A 16 3.18 3.21 -0.09
N LEU A 17 3.34 2.06 0.58
CA LEU A 17 2.62 1.73 1.81
C LEU A 17 3.02 2.65 2.97
N THR A 18 4.31 2.98 3.10
CA THR A 18 4.81 3.95 4.09
C THR A 18 4.17 5.33 3.88
N MET A 19 4.03 5.78 2.63
CA MET A 19 3.36 7.05 2.32
C MET A 19 1.87 7.01 2.70
N LEU A 20 1.18 5.90 2.45
CA LEU A 20 -0.23 5.76 2.82
C LEU A 20 -0.43 5.71 4.34
N LEU A 21 0.50 5.09 5.07
CA LEU A 21 0.50 5.07 6.53
C LEU A 21 0.68 6.49 7.10
N SER A 22 1.64 7.25 6.57
CA SER A 22 1.89 8.63 7.05
C SER A 22 0.72 9.59 6.78
N GLN A 23 -0.11 9.28 5.77
CA GLN A 23 -1.34 10.01 5.45
C GLN A 23 -2.58 9.50 6.21
N GLY A 24 -2.43 8.47 7.06
CA GLY A 24 -3.54 7.86 7.80
C GLY A 24 -4.56 7.15 6.90
N VAL A 25 -4.15 6.73 5.69
CA VAL A 25 -5.00 5.99 4.76
C VAL A 25 -5.09 4.51 5.16
N ILE A 26 -4.03 3.99 5.75
CA ILE A 26 -3.95 2.65 6.35
C ILE A 26 -3.51 2.78 7.80
N ASP A 27 -3.83 1.78 8.62
CA ASP A 27 -3.55 1.82 10.07
C ASP A 27 -2.15 1.27 10.40
N ASP A 28 -1.67 0.27 9.65
CA ASP A 28 -0.34 -0.35 9.80
C ASP A 28 -0.03 -1.22 8.57
N PHE A 29 1.23 -1.64 8.40
CA PHE A 29 1.57 -2.74 7.49
C PHE A 29 2.80 -3.54 7.95
N ARG A 30 2.86 -4.82 7.57
CA ARG A 30 3.99 -5.70 7.84
C ARG A 30 4.40 -6.45 6.58
N ILE A 31 5.71 -6.69 6.45
CA ILE A 31 6.27 -7.46 5.33
C ILE A 31 6.92 -8.73 5.87
N ARG A 32 6.50 -9.87 5.33
CA ARG A 32 6.97 -11.22 5.68
C ARG A 32 7.41 -11.94 4.40
N PRO A 33 8.65 -11.76 3.95
CA PRO A 33 9.10 -12.19 2.62
C PRO A 33 8.99 -13.71 2.39
N ASP A 34 8.98 -14.50 3.47
CA ASP A 34 8.93 -15.97 3.41
C ASP A 34 7.49 -16.54 3.36
N GLU A 35 6.46 -15.70 3.34
CA GLU A 35 5.05 -16.13 3.23
C GLU A 35 4.54 -16.02 1.78
N GLU A 36 3.55 -16.84 1.41
CA GLU A 36 2.84 -16.77 0.12
C GLU A 36 2.24 -15.38 -0.15
N PHE A 37 1.81 -14.72 0.93
CA PHE A 37 1.26 -13.36 0.92
C PHE A 37 2.11 -12.45 1.80
N PRO A 38 3.24 -11.94 1.26
CA PRO A 38 4.25 -11.29 2.08
C PRO A 38 3.80 -9.93 2.62
N PHE A 39 2.83 -9.25 2.02
CA PHE A 39 2.37 -7.93 2.45
C PHE A 39 1.09 -8.05 3.26
N ARG A 40 1.12 -7.62 4.52
CA ARG A 40 -0.06 -7.59 5.41
C ARG A 40 -0.39 -6.15 5.73
N VAL A 41 -1.48 -5.64 5.17
CA VAL A 41 -1.92 -4.25 5.40
C VAL A 41 -3.08 -4.24 6.38
N THR A 42 -2.99 -3.42 7.43
CA THR A 42 -4.07 -3.20 8.38
C THR A 42 -4.90 -2.01 7.89
N VAL A 43 -6.19 -2.26 7.72
CA VAL A 43 -7.21 -1.26 7.41
C VAL A 43 -8.33 -1.35 8.45
N PRO A 44 -9.27 -0.39 8.51
CA PRO A 44 -10.36 -0.43 9.49
C PRO A 44 -11.23 -1.68 9.42
N ALA A 45 -11.29 -2.34 8.27
CA ALA A 45 -12.02 -3.60 8.06
C ALA A 45 -11.25 -4.85 8.53
N GLY A 46 -9.97 -4.73 8.89
CA GLY A 46 -9.11 -5.83 9.31
C GLY A 46 -7.76 -5.89 8.59
N VAL A 47 -7.06 -7.01 8.76
CA VAL A 47 -5.74 -7.25 8.13
C VAL A 47 -5.92 -7.98 6.81
N VAL A 48 -5.39 -7.41 5.73
CA VAL A 48 -5.45 -7.97 4.37
C VAL A 48 -4.07 -8.50 3.96
N PRO A 49 -3.90 -9.83 3.87
CA PRO A 49 -2.70 -10.43 3.30
C PRO A 49 -2.73 -10.34 1.76
N MET A 50 -1.60 -9.95 1.16
CA MET A 50 -1.48 -9.65 -0.26
C MET A 50 -0.13 -10.12 -0.81
N THR A 51 -0.15 -10.53 -2.08
CA THR A 51 1.07 -10.63 -2.89
C THR A 51 1.63 -9.24 -3.18
N GLU A 52 2.88 -9.15 -3.61
CA GLU A 52 3.50 -7.90 -4.05
C GLU A 52 2.67 -7.16 -5.12
N HIS A 53 2.13 -7.91 -6.08
CA HIS A 53 1.33 -7.35 -7.15
C HIS A 53 -0.01 -6.78 -6.66
N GLN A 54 -0.66 -7.47 -5.72
CA GLN A 54 -1.89 -7.01 -5.09
C GLN A 54 -1.64 -5.77 -4.22
N ALA A 55 -0.53 -5.76 -3.46
CA ALA A 55 -0.13 -4.63 -2.65
C ALA A 55 0.18 -3.38 -3.50
N ALA A 56 0.82 -3.55 -4.66
CA ALA A 56 1.03 -2.44 -5.61
C ALA A 56 -0.29 -1.84 -6.12
N HIS A 57 -1.25 -2.68 -6.50
CA HIS A 57 -2.57 -2.23 -6.94
C HIS A 57 -3.37 -1.58 -5.83
N PHE A 58 -3.31 -2.15 -4.63
CA PHE A 58 -3.90 -1.57 -3.43
C PHE A 58 -3.34 -0.17 -3.18
N ALA A 59 -2.02 -0.02 -3.19
CA ALA A 59 -1.38 1.26 -2.91
C ALA A 59 -1.77 2.32 -3.94
N LEU A 60 -1.81 1.95 -5.22
CA LEU A 60 -2.28 2.83 -6.30
C LEU A 60 -3.75 3.24 -6.09
N GLY A 61 -4.64 2.28 -5.83
CA GLY A 61 -6.06 2.55 -5.61
C GLY A 61 -6.32 3.42 -4.39
N ALA A 62 -5.62 3.16 -3.29
CA ALA A 62 -5.68 3.92 -2.05
C ALA A 62 -5.20 5.37 -2.26
N ALA A 63 -4.07 5.56 -2.94
CA ALA A 63 -3.54 6.88 -3.27
C ALA A 63 -4.52 7.68 -4.15
N VAL A 64 -5.03 7.09 -5.24
CA VAL A 64 -5.99 7.74 -6.14
C VAL A 64 -7.29 8.09 -5.40
N SER A 65 -7.79 7.22 -4.52
CA SER A 65 -8.97 7.48 -3.70
C SER A 65 -8.74 8.63 -2.71
N HIS A 66 -7.58 8.65 -2.05
CA HIS A 66 -7.20 9.71 -1.11
C HIS A 66 -7.07 11.06 -1.81
N PHE A 67 -6.37 11.14 -2.94
CA PHE A 67 -6.30 12.36 -3.75
C PHE A 67 -7.67 12.78 -4.29
N GLY A 68 -8.50 11.83 -4.71
CA GLY A 68 -9.88 12.10 -5.13
C GLY A 68 -10.73 12.68 -4.00
N ARG A 69 -10.47 12.31 -2.74
CA ARG A 69 -11.11 12.91 -1.57
C ARG A 69 -10.62 14.34 -1.33
N LEU A 70 -9.31 14.58 -1.42
CA LEU A 70 -8.73 15.92 -1.31
C LEU A 70 -9.26 16.85 -2.41
N ALA A 71 -9.32 16.38 -3.65
CA ALA A 71 -9.80 17.15 -4.80
C ALA A 71 -11.30 17.48 -4.70
N ARG A 72 -12.11 16.60 -4.09
CA ARG A 72 -13.55 16.83 -3.86
C ARG A 72 -13.85 17.55 -2.54
N GLY A 73 -12.89 17.62 -1.62
CA GLY A 73 -13.05 18.05 -0.23
C GLY A 73 -12.36 19.37 0.14
N GLY A 74 -11.87 20.14 -0.83
CA GLY A 74 -11.46 21.54 -0.62
C GLY A 74 -12.61 22.49 -0.28
N ASN A 75 -13.84 22.00 -0.16
CA ASN A 75 -14.99 22.72 0.34
C ASN A 75 -15.81 21.80 1.26
N GLY A 76 -15.65 21.97 2.58
CA GLY A 76 -16.60 21.44 3.54
C GLY A 76 -16.00 20.78 4.78
N SER A 77 -15.36 21.55 5.65
CA SER A 77 -15.65 21.69 7.09
C SER A 77 -14.55 22.49 7.77
#